data_AF-A0A4Y2WST0-F1
#
_entry.id   AF-A0A4Y2WST0-F1
#
_cell.length_a   1.000
_cell.length_b   1.000
_cell.length_c   1.000
_cell.angle_alpha   90.00
_cell.angle_beta   90.00
_cell.angle_gamma   90.00
#
_symmetry.space_group_name_H-M   'P 1'
#
loop_
_entity.id
_entity.type
_entity.pdbx_description
1 polymer ?
#
loop_
_entity_poly.entity_id
_entity_poly.type
_entity_poly.pdbx_seq_one_letter_code
_entity_poly.pdbx_strand_id
1 'polypeptide(L)'
;MPKCGRHASPGRPSFSEEEVYAIDALLDSDRRHTIFELARETGLMHTTVLHILKECLGMRKIVSRWVPHDLTEIQKWLQYEAARNHFGCY
;
A
#
# COMPACT_ATOMS: atom_id res chain seq x y z
N MET A 1 13.63 -5.66 -9.06
CA MET A 1 12.23 -5.20 -9.17
C MET A 1 11.66 -5.73 -10.48
N PRO A 2 10.55 -6.50 -10.50
CA PRO A 2 9.98 -6.94 -11.76
C PRO A 2 9.39 -5.71 -12.45
N LYS A 3 9.93 -5.39 -13.63
CA LYS A 3 9.43 -4.30 -14.46
C LYS A 3 8.02 -4.65 -14.91
N CYS A 4 7.11 -3.67 -14.85
CA CYS A 4 5.83 -3.76 -15.54
C CYS A 4 6.12 -4.20 -16.99
N GLY A 5 5.60 -5.36 -17.39
CA GLY A 5 6.03 -6.06 -18.60
C GLY A 5 6.04 -5.15 -19.82
N ARG A 6 7.23 -4.93 -20.39
CA ARG A 6 7.42 -4.18 -21.64
C ARG A 6 6.85 -4.98 -22.80
N HIS A 7 5.56 -4.81 -23.07
CA HIS A 7 5.02 -4.99 -24.41
C HIS A 7 4.08 -3.82 -24.68
N ALA A 8 4.53 -2.89 -25.53
CA ALA A 8 3.67 -1.89 -26.14
C ALA A 8 2.59 -2.61 -26.95
N SER A 9 1.44 -2.86 -26.32
CA SER A 9 0.22 -3.18 -27.07
C SER A 9 -0.28 -1.86 -27.68
N PRO A 10 -0.58 -1.82 -28.99
CA PRO A 10 -1.09 -0.61 -29.63
C PRO A 10 -2.45 -0.28 -29.01
N GLY A 11 -2.48 0.66 -28.05
CA GLY A 11 -3.70 1.11 -27.39
C GLY A 11 -3.63 1.32 -25.86
N ARG A 12 -2.58 0.86 -25.17
CA ARG A 12 -2.44 1.09 -23.71
C ARG A 12 -1.46 2.24 -23.45
N PRO A 13 -1.81 3.25 -22.62
CA PRO A 13 -0.86 4.28 -22.20
C PRO A 13 0.35 3.64 -21.53
N SER A 14 1.55 3.91 -22.03
CA SER A 14 2.79 3.59 -21.33
C SER A 14 3.06 4.66 -20.28
N PHE A 15 2.93 4.31 -19.00
CA PHE A 15 3.33 5.19 -17.89
C PHE A 15 4.84 5.15 -17.72
N SER A 16 5.43 6.26 -17.29
CA SER A 16 6.87 6.35 -17.09
C SER A 16 7.29 5.54 -15.85
N GLU A 17 8.53 5.02 -15.81
CA GLU A 17 9.03 4.30 -14.62
C GLU A 17 9.03 5.25 -13.39
N GLU A 18 9.22 6.55 -13.62
CA GLU A 18 9.21 7.61 -12.61
C GLU A 18 7.82 7.86 -12.03
N GLU A 19 6.76 7.88 -12.85
CA GLU A 19 5.38 8.03 -12.38
C GLU A 19 4.94 6.86 -11.48
N VAL A 20 5.30 5.65 -11.89
CA VAL A 20 5.02 4.44 -11.11
C VAL A 20 5.77 4.47 -9.78
N TYR A 21 7.05 4.87 -9.81
CA TYR A 21 7.86 4.99 -8.61
C TYR A 21 7.36 6.06 -7.64
N ALA A 22 6.94 7.22 -8.16
CA ALA A 22 6.40 8.30 -7.33
C ALA A 22 5.15 7.85 -6.55
N ILE A 23 4.24 7.13 -7.20
CA ILE A 23 3.05 6.56 -6.54
C ILE A 23 3.45 5.48 -5.53
N ASP A 24 4.38 4.58 -5.87
CA ASP A 24 4.83 3.51 -4.98
C ASP A 24 5.48 4.07 -3.70
N ALA A 25 6.30 5.11 -3.83
CA ALA A 25 6.95 5.78 -2.70
C ALA A 25 5.94 6.44 -1.74
N LEU A 26 4.89 7.07 -2.26
CA LEU A 26 3.82 7.64 -1.42
C LEU A 26 3.08 6.55 -0.65
N LEU A 27 2.81 5.42 -1.29
CA LEU A 27 2.13 4.28 -0.67
C LEU A 27 3.00 3.56 0.36
N ASP A 28 4.31 3.51 0.17
CA ASP A 28 5.23 2.94 1.16
C ASP A 28 5.28 3.80 2.44
N SER A 29 5.11 5.13 2.29
CA SER A 29 5.02 6.06 3.42
C SER A 29 3.68 5.96 4.16
N ASP A 30 2.55 5.94 3.45
CA ASP A 30 1.23 5.68 4.00
C ASP A 30 0.32 5.04 2.95
N ARG A 31 -0.11 3.80 3.22
CA ARG A 31 -1.01 3.04 2.34
C ARG A 31 -2.47 3.52 2.36
N ARG A 32 -2.80 4.49 3.21
CA ARG A 32 -4.17 4.99 3.38
C ARG A 32 -4.51 6.18 2.47
N HIS A 33 -3.54 6.69 1.72
CA HIS A 33 -3.76 7.76 0.75
C HIS A 33 -4.92 7.42 -0.20
N THR A 34 -5.78 8.40 -0.39
CA THR A 34 -6.85 8.35 -1.39
C THR A 34 -6.28 8.56 -2.79
N ILE A 35 -7.01 8.10 -3.82
CA ILE A 35 -6.70 8.41 -5.22
C ILE A 35 -6.63 9.93 -5.44
N PHE A 36 -7.39 10.71 -4.65
CA PHE A 36 -7.38 12.16 -4.75
C PHE A 36 -6.08 12.77 -4.25
N GLU A 37 -5.60 12.35 -3.09
CA GLU A 37 -4.34 12.83 -2.51
C GLU A 37 -3.15 12.42 -3.38
N LEU A 38 -3.11 11.16 -3.84
CA LEU A 38 -2.07 10.68 -4.75
C LEU A 38 -2.01 11.50 -6.04
N ALA A 39 -3.17 11.80 -6.65
CA ALA A 39 -3.24 12.64 -7.84
C ALA A 39 -2.74 14.06 -7.58
N ARG A 40 -3.13 14.65 -6.43
CA ARG A 40 -2.67 15.99 -6.04
C ARG A 40 -1.16 16.05 -5.81
N GLU A 41 -0.59 15.03 -5.19
CA GLU A 41 0.84 14.98 -4.82
C GLU A 41 1.74 14.66 -6.01
N THR A 42 1.26 13.83 -6.93
CA THR A 42 2.01 13.47 -8.15
C THR A 42 1.74 14.41 -9.33
N GLY A 43 0.70 15.24 -9.26
CA GLY A 43 0.24 16.06 -10.37
C GLY A 43 -0.44 15.26 -11.50
N LEU A 44 -0.71 13.98 -11.27
CA LEU A 44 -1.31 13.08 -12.26
C LEU A 44 -2.83 13.15 -12.22
N MET A 45 -3.47 12.78 -13.34
CA MET A 45 -4.92 12.62 -13.37
C MET A 45 -5.36 11.44 -12.48
N HIS A 46 -6.52 11.54 -11.83
CA HIS A 46 -7.07 10.45 -11.00
C HIS A 46 -7.19 9.12 -11.77
N THR A 47 -7.55 9.18 -13.05
CA THR A 47 -7.65 8.00 -13.92
C THR A 47 -6.29 7.35 -14.15
N THR A 48 -5.22 8.13 -14.30
CA THR A 48 -3.83 7.66 -14.41
C THR A 48 -3.41 6.97 -13.12
N VAL A 49 -3.63 7.61 -11.97
CA VAL A 49 -3.32 7.01 -10.65
C VAL A 49 -4.05 5.68 -10.47
N LEU A 50 -5.35 5.62 -10.80
CA LEU A 50 -6.14 4.40 -10.70
C LEU A 50 -5.57 3.27 -11.59
N HIS A 51 -5.16 3.59 -12.82
CA HIS A 51 -4.56 2.61 -13.72
C HIS A 51 -3.20 2.12 -13.21
N ILE A 52 -2.33 3.01 -12.72
CA ILE A 52 -1.03 2.62 -12.17
C ILE A 52 -1.21 1.70 -10.96
N LEU A 53 -2.08 2.07 -10.02
CA LEU A 53 -2.39 1.26 -8.84
C LEU A 53 -2.82 -0.16 -9.23
N LYS A 54 -3.77 -0.27 -10.17
CA LYS A 54 -4.37 -1.56 -10.53
C LYS A 54 -3.48 -2.41 -11.44
N GLU A 55 -2.92 -1.79 -12.48
CA GLU A 55 -2.33 -2.51 -13.61
C GLU A 55 -0.81 -2.60 -13.51
N CYS A 56 -0.14 -1.61 -12.88
CA CYS A 56 1.31 -1.61 -12.72
C CYS A 56 1.74 -2.15 -11.36
N LEU A 57 1.08 -1.72 -10.29
CA LEU A 57 1.40 -2.12 -8.91
C LEU A 57 0.58 -3.32 -8.40
N GLY A 58 -0.45 -3.76 -9.16
CA GLY A 58 -1.29 -4.89 -8.78
C GLY A 58 -2.08 -4.69 -7.48
N MET A 59 -2.31 -3.43 -7.10
CA MET A 59 -2.95 -3.08 -5.84
C MET A 59 -4.48 -3.12 -5.95
N ARG A 60 -5.11 -3.41 -4.81
CA ARG A 60 -6.56 -3.34 -4.62
C ARG A 60 -6.87 -2.61 -3.33
N LYS A 61 -7.96 -1.85 -3.32
CA LYS A 61 -8.45 -1.22 -2.09
C LYS A 61 -8.95 -2.29 -1.13
N ILE A 62 -8.42 -2.28 0.08
CA ILE A 62 -8.90 -3.13 1.19
C ILE A 62 -9.27 -2.19 2.33
N VAL A 63 -10.42 -2.44 2.95
CA VAL A 63 -10.84 -1.68 4.14
C VAL A 63 -10.03 -2.10 5.36
N SER A 64 -9.73 -1.15 6.23
CA SER A 64 -9.05 -1.44 7.51
C SER A 64 -9.85 -2.47 8.30
N ARG A 65 -9.15 -3.43 8.90
CA ARG A 65 -9.76 -4.38 9.83
C ARG A 65 -10.19 -3.61 11.09
N TRP A 66 -11.35 -3.98 11.62
CA TRP A 66 -11.78 -3.46 12.91
C TRP A 66 -10.89 -4.03 14.02
N VAL A 67 -10.44 -3.16 14.93
CA VAL A 67 -9.61 -3.53 16.09
C VAL A 67 -10.38 -3.08 17.34
N PRO A 68 -10.61 -3.96 18.33
CA PRO A 68 -11.46 -3.64 19.48
C PRO A 68 -10.96 -2.48 20.33
N HIS A 69 -9.65 -2.40 20.55
CA HIS A 69 -9.02 -1.44 21.43
C HIS A 69 -7.70 -0.96 20.85
N ASP A 70 -7.40 0.32 21.05
CA ASP A 70 -6.06 0.84 20.81
C ASP A 70 -5.22 0.61 22.08
N LEU A 71 -4.23 -0.27 21.97
CA LEU A 71 -3.46 -0.72 23.12
C LEU A 71 -2.28 0.20 23.39
N THR A 72 -2.09 0.54 24.67
CA THR A 72 -0.87 1.20 25.13
C THR A 72 0.34 0.29 25.00
N GLU A 73 1.54 0.85 25.02
CA GLU A 73 2.79 0.08 24.95
C GLU A 73 2.90 -0.95 26.08
N ILE A 74 2.50 -0.57 27.30
CA ILE A 74 2.47 -1.46 28.46
C ILE A 74 1.49 -2.62 28.23
N GLN A 75 0.29 -2.34 27.71
CA GLN A 75 -0.70 -3.38 27.42
C GLN A 75 -0.20 -4.36 26.35
N LYS A 76 0.48 -3.86 25.30
CA LYS A 76 1.12 -4.70 24.27
C LYS A 76 2.19 -5.60 24.87
N TRP A 77 3.02 -5.06 25.77
CA TRP A 77 4.08 -5.83 26.42
C TRP A 77 3.52 -6.95 27.30
N LEU A 78 2.51 -6.66 28.11
CA LEU A 78 1.85 -7.68 28.94
C LEU A 78 1.19 -8.77 28.10
N GLN A 79 0.55 -8.43 26.98
CA GLN A 79 -0.01 -9.41 26.06
C GLN A 79 1.08 -10.29 25.43
N TYR A 80 2.20 -9.70 25.03
CA TYR A 80 3.34 -10.45 24.49
C TYR A 80 3.93 -11.41 25.54
N GLU A 81 4.13 -10.95 26.78
CA GLU A 81 4.67 -11.79 27.86
C GLU A 81 3.72 -12.96 28.18
N ALA A 82 2.41 -12.69 28.29
CA ALA A 82 1.41 -13.73 28.51
C ALA A 82 1.42 -14.78 27.39
N ALA A 83 1.46 -14.34 26.12
CA ALA A 83 1.56 -15.25 24.98
C ALA A 83 2.86 -16.05 25.00
N ARG A 84 4.01 -15.40 25.24
CA ARG A 84 5.32 -16.05 25.32
C ARG A 84 5.37 -17.13 26.40
N ASN A 85 4.84 -16.85 27.58
CA ASN A 85 4.77 -17.82 28.67
C ASN A 85 3.85 -18.99 28.30
N HIS A 86 2.69 -18.70 27.73
CA HIS A 86 1.76 -19.75 27.29
C HIS A 86 2.37 -20.68 26.22
N PHE A 87 3.07 -20.12 25.23
CA PHE A 87 3.70 -20.92 24.17
C PHE A 87 5.07 -21.52 24.55
N GLY A 88 5.76 -20.97 25.55
CA GLY A 88 7.04 -21.49 26.04
C GLY A 88 6.91 -22.56 27.11
N CYS A 89 5.70 -22.79 27.64
CA CYS A 89 5.38 -23.85 28.59
C CYS A 89 4.96 -25.18 27.93
N TYR A 90 5.08 -25.29 26.59
CA TYR A 90 4.90 -26.54 25.83
C TYR A 90 6.22 -26.98 25.18
#